data_AF-A0A7V9H7J5-F1
#
_entry.id   AF-A0A7V9H7J5-F1
#
_cell.length_a   1.000
_cell.length_b   1.000
_cell.length_c   1.000
_cell.angle_alpha   90.00
_cell.angle_beta   90.00
_cell.angle_gamma   90.00
#
_symmetry.space_group_name_H-M   'P 1'
#
loop_
_entity.id
_entity.type
_entity.pdbx_description
1 polymer ?
#
loop_
_entity_poly.entity_id
_entity_poly.type
_entity_poly.pdbx_seq_one_letter_code
_entity_poly.pdbx_strand_id
1 'polypeptide(L)'
;MSQELVDAVKALGSEKGISEEKLMIALEDALLSAYKKQPGSAKYAKVEVDRESGDFIVWELQVPEELEETLISEAWRAMAAEQAEIDPETGERREPEEPELDLEKLEEYKDQIPTRDVTPADFGRIAAQTAKQVILQRIREAERDMMFEEYQDRVGELITGIVQQSDSRYTLVQLRERVEALLPKSEQVDGERYDHSQRIKAVIKEVSSSTRGPAIIVSRRDPELIKKLFELEVPEIADGLVEITNVAREPGYRSKIAVVSYADGVDPVGACVGPRGSRVRMVVSELRGEKIDIIPYNDEPARFVAKA
;
A
#
# COMPACT_ATOMS: atom_id res chain seq x y z
N MET A 1 -15.87 -24.05 -18.91
CA MET A 1 -15.84 -22.80 -18.12
C MET A 1 -15.41 -23.04 -16.69
N SER A 2 -15.93 -24.07 -16.01
CA SER A 2 -15.57 -24.39 -14.62
C SER A 2 -14.11 -24.87 -14.48
N GLN A 3 -13.64 -25.78 -15.35
CA GLN A 3 -12.25 -26.27 -15.33
C GLN A 3 -11.20 -25.17 -15.58
N GLU A 4 -11.44 -24.30 -16.58
CA GLU A 4 -10.52 -23.19 -16.92
C GLU A 4 -10.36 -22.19 -15.76
N LEU A 5 -11.40 -22.04 -14.94
CA LEU A 5 -11.37 -21.20 -13.75
C LEU A 5 -10.43 -21.79 -12.69
N VAL A 6 -10.57 -23.08 -12.41
CA VAL A 6 -9.77 -23.81 -11.42
C VAL A 6 -8.32 -23.88 -11.87
N ASP A 7 -8.07 -24.16 -13.16
CA ASP A 7 -6.73 -24.19 -13.72
C ASP A 7 -6.06 -22.81 -13.63
N ALA A 8 -6.81 -21.72 -13.86
CA ALA A 8 -6.31 -20.36 -13.67
C ALA A 8 -5.98 -20.08 -12.18
N VAL A 9 -6.87 -20.45 -11.25
CA VAL A 9 -6.64 -20.29 -9.80
C VAL A 9 -5.39 -21.06 -9.36
N LYS A 10 -5.23 -22.31 -9.79
CA LYS A 10 -4.08 -23.17 -9.46
C LYS A 10 -2.78 -22.64 -10.06
N ALA A 11 -2.78 -22.28 -11.34
CA ALA A 11 -1.61 -21.72 -12.00
C ALA A 11 -1.16 -20.43 -11.29
N LEU A 12 -2.10 -19.54 -10.96
CA LEU A 12 -1.81 -18.25 -10.32
C LEU A 12 -1.38 -18.40 -8.87
N GLY A 13 -2.01 -19.30 -8.11
CA GLY A 13 -1.58 -19.64 -6.75
C GLY A 13 -0.13 -20.12 -6.72
N SER A 14 0.25 -20.98 -7.68
CA SER A 14 1.61 -21.51 -7.78
C SER A 14 2.65 -20.47 -8.21
N GLU A 15 2.32 -19.54 -9.13
CA GLU A 15 3.27 -18.54 -9.63
C GLU A 15 3.55 -17.42 -8.61
N LYS A 16 2.55 -17.09 -7.77
CA LYS A 16 2.59 -15.93 -6.86
C LYS A 16 2.65 -16.29 -5.38
N GLY A 17 2.76 -17.58 -5.05
CA GLY A 17 2.87 -18.05 -3.66
C GLY A 17 1.58 -17.87 -2.84
N ILE A 18 0.43 -17.74 -3.49
CA ILE A 18 -0.87 -17.60 -2.81
C ILE A 18 -1.45 -19.00 -2.61
N SER A 19 -1.87 -19.33 -1.38
CA SER A 19 -2.52 -20.61 -1.10
C SER A 19 -3.84 -20.74 -1.87
N GLU A 20 -4.01 -21.85 -2.57
CA GLU A 20 -5.23 -22.19 -3.32
C GLU A 20 -6.49 -22.08 -2.46
N GLU A 21 -6.41 -22.55 -1.20
CA GLU A 21 -7.53 -22.49 -0.24
C GLU A 21 -8.05 -21.06 -0.02
N LYS A 22 -7.17 -20.09 0.23
CA LYS A 22 -7.57 -18.69 0.39
C LYS A 22 -8.18 -18.08 -0.87
N LEU A 23 -7.77 -18.54 -2.06
CA LEU A 23 -8.35 -18.09 -3.32
C LEU A 23 -9.76 -18.65 -3.53
N MET A 24 -9.98 -19.91 -3.15
CA MET A 24 -11.29 -20.57 -3.23
C MET A 24 -12.29 -19.94 -2.27
N ILE A 25 -11.89 -19.70 -1.01
CA ILE A 25 -12.75 -19.01 -0.03
C ILE A 25 -13.14 -17.60 -0.53
N ALA A 26 -12.16 -16.84 -1.02
CA ALA A 26 -12.42 -15.50 -1.56
C ALA A 26 -13.34 -15.52 -2.80
N LEU A 27 -13.27 -16.59 -3.59
CA LEU A 27 -14.15 -16.80 -4.73
C LEU A 27 -15.59 -17.08 -4.27
N GLU A 28 -15.78 -17.96 -3.28
CA GLU A 28 -17.08 -18.27 -2.68
C GLU A 28 -17.75 -17.00 -2.13
N ASP A 29 -17.04 -16.20 -1.34
CA ASP A 29 -17.54 -14.94 -0.76
C ASP A 29 -17.98 -13.94 -1.82
N ALA A 30 -17.22 -13.85 -2.91
CA ALA A 30 -17.50 -12.92 -3.99
C ALA A 30 -18.67 -13.39 -4.86
N LEU A 31 -18.78 -14.69 -5.10
CA LEU A 31 -19.92 -15.30 -5.78
C LEU A 31 -21.19 -15.11 -4.94
N LEU A 32 -21.12 -15.32 -3.62
CA LEU A 32 -22.23 -15.05 -2.71
C LEU A 32 -22.65 -13.59 -2.77
N SER A 33 -21.70 -12.67 -2.71
CA SER A 33 -21.95 -11.22 -2.85
C SER A 33 -22.58 -10.86 -4.21
N ALA A 34 -22.21 -11.56 -5.28
CA ALA A 34 -22.80 -11.37 -6.60
C ALA A 34 -24.23 -11.93 -6.68
N TYR A 35 -24.49 -13.06 -6.03
CA TYR A 35 -25.83 -13.65 -5.91
C TYR A 35 -26.78 -12.76 -5.13
N LYS A 36 -26.34 -12.22 -3.98
CA LYS A 36 -27.16 -11.33 -3.12
C LYS A 36 -27.67 -10.08 -3.84
N LYS A 37 -26.93 -9.59 -4.84
CA LYS A 37 -27.33 -8.44 -5.68
C LYS A 37 -28.41 -8.76 -6.70
N GLN A 38 -28.74 -10.03 -6.90
CA GLN A 38 -29.80 -10.42 -7.83
C GLN A 38 -31.19 -10.26 -7.19
N PRO A 39 -32.21 -9.91 -7.99
CA PRO A 39 -33.59 -9.90 -7.52
C PRO A 39 -34.03 -11.32 -7.09
N GLY A 40 -34.65 -11.43 -5.92
CA GLY A 40 -35.15 -12.70 -5.40
C GLY A 40 -34.06 -13.61 -4.79
N SER A 41 -32.91 -13.03 -4.42
CA SER A 41 -31.88 -13.76 -3.69
C SER A 41 -32.39 -14.22 -2.31
N ALA A 42 -32.02 -15.44 -1.92
CA ALA A 42 -32.38 -15.98 -0.61
C ALA A 42 -31.78 -15.15 0.53
N LYS A 43 -32.52 -14.99 1.65
CA LYS A 43 -32.10 -14.23 2.83
C LYS A 43 -30.82 -14.79 3.46
N TYR A 44 -30.70 -16.11 3.53
CA TYR A 44 -29.48 -16.82 3.92
C TYR A 44 -29.06 -17.73 2.77
N ALA A 45 -27.82 -17.56 2.31
CA ALA A 45 -27.30 -18.35 1.21
C ALA A 45 -25.82 -18.61 1.43
N LYS A 46 -25.36 -19.77 0.94
CA LYS A 46 -23.96 -20.18 0.90
C LYS A 46 -23.62 -20.53 -0.54
N VAL A 47 -22.40 -20.23 -0.98
CA VAL A 47 -21.87 -20.71 -2.25
C VAL A 47 -20.80 -21.74 -1.94
N GLU A 48 -20.85 -22.88 -2.62
CA GLU A 48 -19.81 -23.91 -2.56
C GLU A 48 -19.24 -24.08 -3.97
N VAL A 49 -17.91 -24.09 -4.07
CA VAL A 49 -17.21 -24.32 -5.34
C VAL A 49 -16.41 -25.61 -5.26
N ASP A 50 -16.64 -26.52 -6.20
CA ASP A 50 -15.87 -27.75 -6.34
C ASP A 50 -14.42 -27.43 -6.77
N ARG A 51 -13.46 -28.01 -6.05
CA ARG A 51 -12.02 -27.72 -6.21
C ARG A 51 -11.37 -28.44 -7.41
N GLU A 52 -12.06 -29.43 -7.98
CA GLU A 52 -11.56 -30.20 -9.11
C GLU A 52 -12.24 -29.79 -10.41
N SER A 53 -13.57 -29.70 -10.42
CA SER A 53 -14.35 -29.35 -11.61
C SER A 53 -14.50 -27.84 -11.79
N GLY A 54 -14.54 -27.08 -10.69
CA GLY A 54 -14.85 -25.65 -10.67
C GLY A 54 -16.34 -25.33 -10.77
N ASP A 55 -17.18 -26.36 -10.69
CA ASP A 55 -18.62 -26.18 -10.65
C ASP A 55 -18.99 -25.56 -9.30
N PHE A 56 -20.01 -24.72 -9.30
CA PHE A 56 -20.45 -24.05 -8.08
C PHE A 56 -21.95 -24.24 -7.90
N ILE A 57 -22.38 -24.29 -6.65
CA ILE A 57 -23.79 -24.39 -6.27
C ILE A 57 -24.08 -23.27 -5.28
N VAL A 58 -25.21 -22.60 -5.46
CA VAL A 58 -25.76 -21.65 -4.49
C VAL A 58 -26.83 -22.36 -3.67
N TRP A 59 -26.53 -22.56 -2.39
CA TRP A 59 -27.44 -23.15 -1.42
C TRP A 59 -28.20 -22.06 -0.69
N GLU A 60 -29.53 -22.11 -0.72
CA GLU A 60 -30.39 -21.40 0.23
C GLU A 60 -30.40 -22.16 1.55
N LEU A 61 -30.13 -21.44 2.64
CA LEU A 61 -30.23 -21.96 4.00
C LEU A 61 -31.63 -21.65 4.53
N GLN A 62 -32.46 -22.67 4.70
CA GLN A 62 -33.81 -22.53 5.25
C GLN A 62 -33.75 -22.49 6.77
N VAL A 63 -33.27 -21.38 7.31
CA VAL A 63 -33.13 -21.17 8.76
C VAL A 63 -34.53 -21.17 9.40
N PRO A 64 -34.83 -22.08 10.36
CA PRO A 64 -36.10 -22.06 11.08
C PRO A 64 -36.27 -20.77 11.90
N GLU A 65 -37.48 -20.22 11.96
CA GLU A 65 -37.76 -18.96 12.68
C GLU A 65 -37.32 -19.01 14.16
N GLU A 66 -37.55 -20.13 14.85
CA GLU A 66 -37.13 -20.33 16.24
C GLU A 66 -35.59 -20.26 16.41
N LEU A 67 -34.85 -20.82 15.44
CA LEU A 67 -33.39 -20.78 15.43
C LEU A 67 -32.88 -19.38 15.06
N GLU A 68 -33.58 -18.70 14.16
CA GLU A 68 -33.27 -17.32 13.78
C GLU A 68 -33.42 -16.38 14.98
N GLU A 69 -34.55 -16.44 15.70
CA GLU A 69 -34.83 -15.62 16.87
C GLU A 69 -33.82 -15.86 18.01
N THR A 70 -33.47 -17.12 18.27
CA THR A 70 -32.48 -17.45 19.30
C THR A 70 -31.11 -16.87 18.97
N LEU A 71 -30.60 -17.05 17.75
CA LEU A 71 -29.31 -16.53 17.32
C LEU A 71 -29.26 -14.99 17.29
N ILE A 72 -30.33 -14.33 16.83
CA ILE A 72 -30.45 -12.86 16.88
C ILE A 72 -30.43 -12.38 18.33
N SER A 73 -31.17 -13.06 19.23
CA SER A 73 -31.21 -12.68 20.64
C SER A 73 -29.84 -12.83 21.33
N GLU A 74 -29.08 -13.85 20.96
CA GLU A 74 -27.72 -14.08 21.44
C GLU A 74 -26.75 -13.05 20.89
N ALA A 75 -26.84 -12.71 19.60
CA ALA A 75 -26.05 -11.64 18.98
C ALA A 75 -26.34 -10.28 19.62
N TRP A 76 -27.61 -9.96 19.87
CA TRP A 76 -28.03 -8.78 20.62
C TRP A 76 -27.43 -8.72 22.02
N ARG A 77 -27.45 -9.85 22.75
CA ARG A 77 -26.84 -9.91 24.10
C ARG A 77 -25.33 -9.70 24.05
N ALA A 78 -24.64 -10.24 23.04
CA ALA A 78 -23.21 -10.04 22.85
C ALA A 78 -22.88 -8.58 22.51
N MET A 79 -23.59 -7.97 21.56
CA MET A 79 -23.38 -6.55 21.21
C MET A 79 -23.76 -5.60 22.34
N ALA A 80 -24.84 -5.86 23.08
CA ALA A 80 -25.23 -5.04 24.23
C ALA A 80 -24.21 -5.08 25.39
N ALA A 81 -23.41 -6.14 25.48
CA ALA A 81 -22.31 -6.23 26.43
C ALA A 81 -21.06 -5.44 25.99
N GLU A 82 -20.91 -5.20 24.68
CA GLU A 82 -19.71 -4.60 24.07
C GLU A 82 -19.90 -3.12 23.67
N GLN A 83 -21.11 -2.71 23.26
CA GLN A 83 -21.46 -1.36 22.77
C GLN A 83 -22.35 -0.56 23.73
N ALA A 84 -22.15 -0.68 25.04
CA ALA A 84 -22.67 0.31 25.98
C ALA A 84 -21.77 1.57 26.02
N GLU A 85 -21.33 2.09 24.87
CA GLU A 85 -20.61 3.35 24.80
C GLU A 85 -21.57 4.51 24.54
N ILE A 86 -21.51 5.50 25.44
CA ILE A 86 -22.22 6.77 25.33
C ILE A 86 -21.42 7.63 24.34
N ASP A 87 -22.09 8.17 23.32
CA ASP A 87 -21.45 9.11 22.38
C ASP A 87 -20.93 10.34 23.17
N PRO A 88 -19.62 10.61 23.18
CA PRO A 88 -19.03 11.65 24.02
C PRO A 88 -19.38 13.08 23.57
N GLU A 89 -19.90 13.27 22.35
CA GLU A 89 -20.33 14.59 21.86
C GLU A 89 -21.83 14.85 22.04
N THR A 90 -22.68 13.83 21.90
CA THR A 90 -24.15 13.99 21.91
C THR A 90 -24.82 13.55 23.20
N GLY A 91 -24.17 12.69 24.00
CA GLY A 91 -24.73 12.16 25.26
C GLY A 91 -25.95 11.25 25.07
N GLU A 92 -26.29 10.91 23.81
CA GLU A 92 -27.40 10.03 23.48
C GLU A 92 -26.93 8.58 23.42
N ARG A 93 -27.82 7.67 23.83
CA ARG A 93 -27.59 6.23 23.73
C ARG A 93 -27.76 5.87 22.26
N ARG A 94 -26.65 5.57 21.57
CA ARG A 94 -26.70 5.08 20.20
C ARG A 94 -27.46 3.75 20.21
N GLU A 95 -28.62 3.71 19.55
CA GLU A 95 -29.31 2.44 19.34
C GLU A 95 -28.44 1.60 18.40
N PRO A 96 -27.98 0.41 18.83
CA PRO A 96 -27.23 -0.46 17.94
C PRO A 96 -28.13 -0.86 16.77
N GLU A 97 -27.56 -0.89 15.56
CA GLU A 97 -28.24 -1.48 14.41
C GLU A 97 -28.57 -2.95 14.74
N GLU A 98 -29.70 -3.46 14.26
CA GLU A 98 -30.04 -4.87 14.45
C GLU A 98 -28.90 -5.75 13.90
N PRO A 99 -28.30 -6.63 14.71
CA PRO A 99 -27.25 -7.52 14.24
C PRO A 99 -27.79 -8.40 13.13
N GLU A 100 -27.15 -8.34 11.96
CA GLU A 100 -27.33 -9.38 10.96
C GLU A 100 -26.75 -10.70 11.49
N LEU A 101 -27.45 -11.79 11.19
CA LEU A 101 -27.04 -13.14 11.58
C LEU A 101 -25.73 -13.51 10.90
N ASP A 102 -24.73 -13.86 11.70
CA ASP A 102 -23.44 -14.33 11.20
C ASP A 102 -23.57 -15.71 10.56
N LEU A 103 -23.16 -15.83 9.30
CA LEU A 103 -23.20 -17.07 8.54
C LEU A 103 -22.27 -18.14 9.13
N GLU A 104 -21.18 -17.74 9.80
CA GLU A 104 -20.26 -18.68 10.47
C GLU A 104 -20.96 -19.43 11.61
N LYS A 105 -21.82 -18.74 12.38
CA LYS A 105 -22.60 -19.37 13.47
C LYS A 105 -23.66 -20.34 12.94
N LEU A 106 -24.20 -20.10 11.76
CA LEU A 106 -25.16 -21.02 11.14
C LEU A 106 -24.51 -22.35 10.75
N GLU A 107 -23.19 -22.38 10.53
CA GLU A 107 -22.46 -23.60 10.21
C GLU A 107 -22.42 -24.59 11.39
N GLU A 108 -22.49 -24.10 12.62
CA GLU A 108 -22.62 -24.94 13.83
C GLU A 108 -23.95 -25.71 13.88
N TYR A 109 -24.99 -25.16 13.25
CA TYR A 109 -26.35 -25.72 13.21
C TYR A 109 -26.70 -26.34 11.86
N LYS A 110 -25.71 -26.62 11.01
CA LYS A 110 -25.91 -27.15 9.66
C LYS A 110 -26.84 -28.36 9.58
N ASP A 111 -26.82 -29.23 10.60
CA ASP A 111 -27.64 -30.46 10.63
C ASP A 111 -29.14 -30.17 10.86
N GLN A 112 -29.47 -28.97 11.33
CA GLN A 112 -30.83 -28.51 11.63
C GLN A 112 -31.37 -27.54 10.57
N ILE A 113 -30.55 -27.15 9.59
CA ILE A 113 -30.89 -26.18 8.56
C ILE A 113 -30.97 -26.90 7.21
N PRO A 114 -32.18 -27.14 6.68
CA PRO A 114 -32.34 -27.68 5.34
C PRO A 114 -31.71 -26.75 4.30
N THR A 115 -31.02 -27.32 3.32
CA THR A 115 -30.45 -26.58 2.19
C THR A 115 -31.23 -26.85 0.91
N ARG A 116 -31.38 -25.83 0.06
CA ARG A 116 -32.01 -25.94 -1.26
C ARG A 116 -31.12 -25.32 -2.32
N ASP A 117 -30.90 -26.04 -3.43
CA ASP A 117 -30.20 -25.47 -4.59
C ASP A 117 -31.08 -24.39 -5.22
N VAL A 118 -30.58 -23.16 -5.22
CA VAL A 118 -31.22 -21.97 -5.80
C VAL A 118 -30.33 -21.33 -6.87
N THR A 119 -29.40 -22.10 -7.44
CA THR A 119 -28.46 -21.63 -8.46
C THR A 119 -29.21 -21.11 -9.69
N PRO A 120 -29.12 -19.81 -10.01
CA PRO A 120 -29.80 -19.25 -11.17
C PRO A 120 -29.21 -19.79 -12.49
N ALA A 121 -30.05 -20.04 -13.50
CA ALA A 121 -29.62 -20.63 -14.77
C ALA A 121 -28.54 -19.80 -15.52
N ASP A 122 -28.60 -18.47 -15.43
CA ASP A 122 -27.63 -17.56 -16.06
C ASP A 122 -26.47 -17.14 -15.13
N PHE A 123 -26.37 -17.74 -13.94
CA PHE A 123 -25.38 -17.35 -12.94
C PHE A 123 -23.94 -17.65 -13.38
N GLY A 124 -23.74 -18.61 -14.29
CA GLY A 124 -22.43 -18.96 -14.85
C GLY A 124 -21.66 -17.80 -15.46
N ARG A 125 -22.33 -16.89 -16.18
CA ARG A 125 -21.65 -15.72 -16.78
C ARG A 125 -21.19 -14.73 -15.71
N ILE A 126 -22.04 -14.50 -14.71
CA ILE A 126 -21.74 -13.61 -13.59
C ILE A 126 -20.60 -14.21 -12.76
N ALA A 127 -20.67 -15.51 -12.50
CA ALA A 127 -19.64 -16.23 -11.77
C ALA A 127 -18.27 -16.13 -12.45
N ALA A 128 -18.20 -16.32 -13.77
CA ALA A 128 -16.95 -16.18 -14.52
C ALA A 128 -16.35 -14.75 -14.43
N GLN A 129 -17.20 -13.71 -14.53
CA GLN A 129 -16.74 -12.31 -14.40
C GLN A 129 -16.27 -11.98 -12.98
N THR A 130 -17.04 -12.39 -11.98
CA THR A 130 -16.72 -12.23 -10.57
C THR A 130 -15.42 -12.94 -10.24
N ALA A 131 -15.27 -14.19 -10.65
CA ALA A 131 -14.08 -14.98 -10.39
C ALA A 131 -12.82 -14.33 -10.98
N LYS A 132 -12.89 -13.87 -12.24
CA LYS A 132 -11.78 -13.11 -12.84
C LYS A 132 -11.42 -11.88 -12.01
N GLN A 133 -12.41 -11.13 -11.51
CA GLN A 133 -12.16 -9.94 -10.71
C GLN A 133 -11.53 -10.27 -9.36
N VAL A 134 -12.01 -11.31 -8.67
CA VAL A 134 -11.47 -11.77 -7.38
C VAL A 134 -10.02 -12.22 -7.54
N ILE A 135 -9.74 -13.03 -8.55
CA ILE A 135 -8.40 -13.51 -8.86
C ILE A 135 -7.46 -12.32 -9.10
N LEU A 136 -7.85 -11.38 -9.97
CA LEU A 136 -7.05 -10.19 -10.25
C LEU A 136 -6.88 -9.28 -9.02
N GLN A 137 -7.84 -9.26 -8.10
CA GLN A 137 -7.73 -8.53 -6.85
C GLN A 137 -6.75 -9.21 -5.90
N ARG A 138 -6.86 -10.53 -5.71
CA ARG A 138 -5.96 -11.31 -4.85
C ARG A 138 -4.51 -11.29 -5.31
N ILE A 139 -4.28 -11.30 -6.63
CA ILE A 139 -2.93 -11.09 -7.19
C ILE A 139 -2.38 -9.73 -6.77
N ARG A 140 -3.19 -8.67 -6.91
CA ARG A 140 -2.76 -7.31 -6.53
C ARG A 140 -2.54 -7.17 -5.03
N GLU A 141 -3.30 -7.87 -4.19
CA GLU A 141 -3.08 -7.90 -2.74
C GLU A 141 -1.76 -8.60 -2.41
N ALA A 142 -1.52 -9.81 -2.92
CA ALA A 142 -0.29 -10.54 -2.68
C ALA A 142 0.95 -9.79 -3.21
N GLU A 143 0.88 -9.21 -4.40
CA GLU A 143 1.97 -8.37 -4.92
C GLU A 143 2.25 -7.18 -4.00
N ARG A 144 1.23 -6.58 -3.38
CA ARG A 144 1.44 -5.46 -2.45
C ARG A 144 2.03 -5.92 -1.12
N ASP A 145 1.60 -7.05 -0.59
CA ASP A 145 2.13 -7.60 0.66
C ASP A 145 3.62 -7.91 0.53
N MET A 146 4.01 -8.59 -0.56
CA MET A 146 5.41 -8.85 -0.88
C MET A 146 6.23 -7.56 -0.99
N MET A 147 5.65 -6.52 -1.59
CA MET A 147 6.29 -5.22 -1.77
C MET A 147 6.44 -4.47 -0.45
N PHE A 148 5.43 -4.54 0.42
CA PHE A 148 5.50 -3.96 1.75
C PHE A 148 6.61 -4.61 2.57
N GLU A 149 6.68 -5.94 2.58
CA GLU A 149 7.73 -6.69 3.27
C GLU A 149 9.14 -6.33 2.78
N GLU A 150 9.34 -6.17 1.46
CA GLU A 150 10.66 -5.83 0.89
C GLU A 150 11.08 -4.37 1.18
N TYR A 151 10.15 -3.41 1.19
CA TYR A 151 10.48 -1.99 1.17
C TYR A 151 10.17 -1.22 2.47
N GLN A 152 9.45 -1.79 3.44
CA GLN A 152 9.11 -1.10 4.69
C GLN A 152 10.33 -0.55 5.44
N ASP A 153 11.42 -1.32 5.50
CA ASP A 153 12.65 -0.94 6.21
C ASP A 153 13.56 -0.02 5.38
N ARG A 154 13.15 0.28 4.15
CA ARG A 154 13.93 1.07 3.16
C ARG A 154 13.40 2.49 3.00
N VAL A 155 12.46 2.91 3.85
CA VAL A 155 11.99 4.30 3.89
C VAL A 155 13.16 5.25 4.18
N GLY A 156 13.30 6.28 3.36
CA GLY A 156 14.44 7.22 3.38
C GLY A 156 15.63 6.77 2.52
N GLU A 157 15.62 5.57 1.94
CA GLU A 157 16.69 5.11 1.05
C GLU A 157 16.60 5.78 -0.32
N LEU A 158 17.77 6.08 -0.92
CA LEU A 158 17.88 6.54 -2.29
C LEU A 158 17.73 5.39 -3.26
N ILE A 159 16.78 5.54 -4.17
CA ILE A 159 16.50 4.59 -5.22
C ILE A 159 16.66 5.23 -6.59
N THR A 160 17.01 4.41 -7.56
CA THR A 160 17.04 4.81 -8.97
C THR A 160 15.92 4.07 -9.70
N GLY A 161 15.12 4.79 -10.46
CA GLY A 161 14.04 4.22 -11.24
C GLY A 161 13.91 4.84 -12.63
N ILE A 162 13.06 4.25 -13.45
CA ILE A 162 12.78 4.68 -14.83
C ILE A 162 11.34 5.18 -14.88
N VAL A 163 11.13 6.38 -15.40
CA VAL A 163 9.79 6.95 -15.60
C VAL A 163 9.04 6.14 -16.66
N GLN A 164 7.97 5.48 -16.26
CA GLN A 164 7.09 4.72 -17.15
C GLN A 164 5.97 5.59 -17.72
N GLN A 165 5.39 6.45 -16.91
CA GLN A 165 4.33 7.33 -17.34
C GLN A 165 4.37 8.61 -16.53
N SER A 166 4.11 9.74 -17.18
CA SER A 166 3.90 11.01 -16.48
C SER A 166 2.59 11.62 -16.93
N ASP A 167 1.72 11.90 -15.96
CA ASP A 167 0.49 12.66 -16.11
C ASP A 167 0.63 14.00 -15.36
N SER A 168 -0.34 14.88 -15.52
CA SER A 168 -0.51 16.10 -14.72
C SER A 168 -0.64 15.85 -13.21
N ARG A 169 -1.19 14.70 -12.81
CA ARG A 169 -1.48 14.38 -11.39
C ARG A 169 -0.38 13.59 -10.69
N TYR A 170 0.30 12.71 -11.42
CA TYR A 170 1.32 11.82 -10.86
C TYR A 170 2.25 11.28 -11.95
N THR A 171 3.38 10.75 -11.52
CA THR A 171 4.34 10.04 -12.37
C THR A 171 4.54 8.64 -11.81
N LEU A 172 4.53 7.63 -12.67
CA LEU A 172 4.87 6.25 -12.33
C LEU A 172 6.34 5.99 -12.62
N VAL A 173 7.03 5.47 -11.62
CA VAL A 173 8.47 5.23 -11.64
C VAL A 173 8.70 3.75 -11.41
N GLN A 174 9.23 3.05 -12.40
CA GLN A 174 9.60 1.65 -12.26
C GLN A 174 10.93 1.54 -11.53
N LEU A 175 10.97 0.81 -10.42
CA LEU A 175 12.20 0.58 -9.65
C LEU A 175 12.88 -0.73 -10.07
N ARG A 176 12.08 -1.76 -10.34
CA ARG A 176 12.50 -3.09 -10.79
C ARG A 176 11.44 -3.70 -11.71
N GLU A 177 11.71 -4.89 -12.23
CA GLU A 177 10.72 -5.64 -12.99
C GLU A 177 9.46 -5.89 -12.13
N ARG A 178 8.29 -5.53 -12.66
CA ARG A 178 6.97 -5.59 -11.97
C ARG A 178 6.84 -4.72 -10.70
N VAL A 179 7.80 -3.83 -10.43
CA VAL A 179 7.78 -2.93 -9.27
C VAL A 179 7.65 -1.48 -9.72
N GLU A 180 6.49 -0.88 -9.42
CA GLU A 180 6.19 0.51 -9.69
C GLU A 180 5.99 1.30 -8.39
N ALA A 181 6.56 2.50 -8.36
CA ALA A 181 6.35 3.48 -7.32
C ALA A 181 5.63 4.70 -7.88
N LEU A 182 4.82 5.33 -7.03
CA LEU A 182 4.14 6.57 -7.37
C LEU A 182 4.99 7.76 -6.94
N LEU A 183 5.23 8.68 -7.86
CA LEU A 183 5.74 10.03 -7.60
C LEU A 183 4.57 11.03 -7.74
N PRO A 184 3.82 11.31 -6.67
CA PRO A 184 2.66 12.20 -6.72
C PRO A 184 3.08 13.65 -6.92
N LYS A 185 2.17 14.48 -7.44
CA LYS A 185 2.48 15.89 -7.73
C LYS A 185 3.01 16.68 -6.51
N SER A 186 2.57 16.37 -5.30
CA SER A 186 3.04 17.00 -4.06
C SER A 186 4.52 16.73 -3.75
N GLU A 187 5.04 15.59 -4.21
CA GLU A 187 6.41 15.11 -3.99
C GLU A 187 7.31 15.31 -5.22
N GLN A 188 6.77 15.91 -6.27
CA GLN A 188 7.52 16.39 -7.43
C GLN A 188 8.10 17.78 -7.13
N VAL A 189 9.28 18.04 -7.68
CA VAL A 189 9.87 19.38 -7.70
C VAL A 189 9.23 20.20 -8.81
N ASP A 190 8.83 21.43 -8.51
CA ASP A 190 8.27 22.35 -9.50
C ASP A 190 9.31 22.73 -10.56
N GLY A 191 8.90 22.70 -11.83
CA GLY A 191 9.78 22.98 -12.96
C GLY A 191 10.57 21.77 -13.49
N GLU A 192 10.66 20.67 -12.74
CA GLU A 192 11.20 19.42 -13.28
C GLU A 192 10.23 18.76 -14.28
N ARG A 193 10.78 18.17 -15.34
CA ARG A 193 10.03 17.37 -16.33
C ARG A 193 10.37 15.90 -16.20
N TYR A 194 9.38 15.03 -16.09
CA TYR A 194 9.58 13.58 -15.99
C TYR A 194 9.19 12.94 -17.30
N ASP A 195 10.12 12.88 -18.24
CA ASP A 195 9.87 12.33 -19.56
C ASP A 195 9.87 10.79 -19.54
N HIS A 196 9.10 10.17 -20.43
CA HIS A 196 9.06 8.71 -20.53
C HIS A 196 10.47 8.12 -20.78
N SER A 197 10.76 6.97 -20.19
CA SER A 197 12.08 6.31 -20.20
C SER A 197 13.22 7.10 -19.53
N GLN A 198 12.93 8.24 -18.89
CA GLN A 198 13.94 8.98 -18.15
C GLN A 198 14.32 8.24 -16.87
N ARG A 199 15.63 8.10 -16.61
CA ARG A 199 16.13 7.63 -15.32
C ARG A 199 16.13 8.76 -14.31
N ILE A 200 15.58 8.52 -13.12
CA ILE A 200 15.55 9.49 -12.03
C ILE A 200 16.01 8.84 -10.73
N LYS A 201 16.67 9.61 -9.88
CA LYS A 201 16.88 9.25 -8.47
C LYS A 201 15.80 9.88 -7.61
N ALA A 202 15.30 9.14 -6.63
CA ALA A 202 14.31 9.61 -5.68
C ALA A 202 14.55 8.91 -4.33
N VAL A 203 13.94 9.39 -3.26
CA VAL A 203 13.92 8.67 -1.98
C VAL A 203 12.57 8.02 -1.76
N ILE A 204 12.55 6.87 -1.10
CA ILE A 204 11.30 6.24 -0.65
C ILE A 204 10.75 7.09 0.49
N LYS A 205 9.57 7.69 0.30
CA LYS A 205 8.93 8.54 1.30
C LYS A 205 8.06 7.73 2.24
N GLU A 206 7.29 6.81 1.68
CA GLU A 206 6.30 6.02 2.39
C GLU A 206 6.10 4.69 1.66
N VAL A 207 5.89 3.63 2.44
CA VAL A 207 5.47 2.32 1.96
C VAL A 207 4.21 1.95 2.73
N SER A 208 3.12 1.67 2.01
CA SER A 208 1.80 1.45 2.60
C SER A 208 1.33 0.02 2.34
N SER A 209 0.79 -0.62 3.38
CA SER A 209 0.08 -1.90 3.31
C SER A 209 -1.42 -1.74 3.01
N SER A 210 -1.89 -0.51 2.76
CA SER A 210 -3.30 -0.24 2.49
C SER A 210 -3.79 -0.98 1.24
N THR A 211 -5.00 -1.55 1.33
CA THR A 211 -5.69 -2.19 0.19
C THR A 211 -6.09 -1.19 -0.90
N ARG A 212 -6.01 0.11 -0.61
CA ARG A 212 -6.22 1.22 -1.55
C ARG A 212 -4.97 2.09 -1.67
N GLY A 213 -4.61 2.42 -2.91
CA GLY A 213 -3.52 3.33 -3.21
C GLY A 213 -2.24 2.62 -3.68
N PRO A 214 -1.18 3.39 -3.98
CA PRO A 214 0.13 2.86 -4.35
C PRO A 214 0.83 2.21 -3.15
N ALA A 215 1.55 1.12 -3.38
CA ALA A 215 2.34 0.46 -2.34
C ALA A 215 3.55 1.29 -1.91
N ILE A 216 4.17 2.00 -2.87
CA ILE A 216 5.40 2.76 -2.64
C ILE A 216 5.20 4.18 -3.16
N ILE A 217 5.43 5.16 -2.30
CA ILE A 217 5.49 6.58 -2.65
C ILE A 217 6.96 7.01 -2.61
N VAL A 218 7.40 7.62 -3.69
CA VAL A 218 8.75 8.18 -3.81
C VAL A 218 8.68 9.69 -3.89
N SER A 219 9.75 10.33 -3.46
CA SER A 219 9.84 11.79 -3.46
C SER A 219 11.14 12.27 -4.08
N ARG A 220 11.02 13.33 -4.88
CA ARG A 220 12.16 14.18 -5.25
C ARG A 220 12.20 15.50 -4.49
N ARG A 221 11.11 15.82 -3.79
CA ARG A 221 10.95 17.04 -2.99
C ARG A 221 11.54 16.91 -1.58
N ASP A 222 11.55 15.71 -1.03
CA ASP A 222 11.97 15.44 0.35
C ASP A 222 13.43 15.88 0.62
N PRO A 223 13.74 16.55 1.74
CA PRO A 223 15.11 16.89 2.14
C PRO A 223 16.07 15.70 2.22
N GLU A 224 15.56 14.50 2.50
CA GLU A 224 16.35 13.28 2.60
C GLU A 224 17.06 12.94 1.28
N LEU A 225 16.46 13.32 0.14
CA LEU A 225 17.12 13.16 -1.17
C LEU A 225 18.48 13.85 -1.20
N ILE A 226 18.60 15.06 -0.64
CA ILE A 226 19.89 15.77 -0.62
C ILE A 226 20.90 15.00 0.20
N LYS A 227 20.52 14.55 1.41
CA LYS A 227 21.43 13.81 2.29
C LYS A 227 21.96 12.57 1.60
N LYS A 228 21.08 11.78 0.99
CA LYS A 228 21.47 10.56 0.29
C LYS A 228 22.29 10.79 -0.98
N LEU A 229 22.05 11.88 -1.70
CA LEU A 229 22.90 12.25 -2.84
C LEU A 229 24.31 12.66 -2.39
N PHE A 230 24.42 13.37 -1.26
CA PHE A 230 25.73 13.69 -0.68
C PHE A 230 26.42 12.45 -0.10
N GLU A 231 25.69 11.55 0.56
CA GLU A 231 26.21 10.26 1.04
C GLU A 231 26.79 9.43 -0.12
N LEU A 232 26.13 9.44 -1.29
CA LEU A 232 26.63 8.77 -2.49
C LEU A 232 27.90 9.42 -3.09
N GLU A 233 28.01 10.74 -3.03
CA GLU A 233 29.06 11.52 -3.70
C GLU A 233 30.28 11.82 -2.81
N VAL A 234 30.10 11.83 -1.48
CA VAL A 234 31.11 12.22 -0.48
C VAL A 234 31.46 11.00 0.39
N PRO A 235 32.63 10.37 0.17
CA PRO A 235 33.06 9.22 0.97
C PRO A 235 33.12 9.50 2.47
N GLU A 236 33.51 10.71 2.87
CA GLU A 236 33.60 11.10 4.27
C GLU A 236 32.21 11.08 4.97
N ILE A 237 31.11 11.28 4.22
CA ILE A 237 29.75 11.14 4.74
C ILE A 237 29.36 9.66 4.82
N ALA A 238 29.67 8.87 3.78
CA ALA A 238 29.41 7.43 3.78
C ALA A 238 30.14 6.70 4.91
N ASP A 239 31.37 7.12 5.24
CA ASP A 239 32.19 6.58 6.34
C ASP A 239 31.79 7.13 7.72
N GLY A 240 30.85 8.08 7.79
CA GLY A 240 30.40 8.71 9.04
C GLY A 240 31.40 9.69 9.67
N LEU A 241 32.44 10.11 8.94
CA LEU A 241 33.42 11.11 9.39
C LEU A 241 32.88 12.54 9.33
N VAL A 242 31.94 12.77 8.42
CA VAL A 242 31.20 14.03 8.25
C VAL A 242 29.71 13.71 8.28
N GLU A 243 28.94 14.51 9.00
CA GLU A 243 27.49 14.37 9.10
C GLU A 243 26.78 15.64 8.62
N ILE A 244 25.67 15.46 7.90
CA ILE A 244 24.73 16.54 7.57
C ILE A 244 23.71 16.64 8.70
N THR A 245 23.87 17.64 9.57
CA THR A 245 23.04 17.80 10.77
C THR A 245 21.67 18.40 10.47
N ASN A 246 21.58 19.29 9.48
CA ASN A 246 20.34 19.95 9.12
C ASN A 246 20.28 20.28 7.63
N VAL A 247 19.06 20.26 7.07
CA VAL A 247 18.76 20.58 5.67
C VAL A 247 17.56 21.53 5.63
N ALA A 248 17.78 22.75 5.16
CA ALA A 248 16.72 23.69 4.82
C ALA A 248 16.61 23.78 3.30
N ARG A 249 15.51 23.28 2.74
CA ARG A 249 15.36 23.07 1.29
C ARG A 249 14.15 23.80 0.72
N GLU A 250 14.39 24.59 -0.32
CA GLU A 250 13.40 25.09 -1.27
C GLU A 250 13.58 24.30 -2.58
N PRO A 251 12.83 23.20 -2.77
CA PRO A 251 13.07 22.24 -3.85
C PRO A 251 13.06 22.90 -5.23
N GLY A 252 14.07 22.60 -6.06
CA GLY A 252 14.22 23.17 -7.40
C GLY A 252 14.80 24.58 -7.47
N TYR A 253 14.97 25.25 -6.32
CA TYR A 253 15.50 26.61 -6.25
C TYR A 253 16.84 26.66 -5.49
N ARG A 254 16.79 26.47 -4.18
CA ARG A 254 17.95 26.59 -3.29
C ARG A 254 17.80 25.71 -2.05
N SER A 255 18.89 25.10 -1.65
CA SER A 255 19.02 24.37 -0.40
C SER A 255 20.23 24.84 0.37
N LYS A 256 20.12 24.78 1.69
CA LYS A 256 21.20 25.00 2.64
C LYS A 256 21.38 23.75 3.48
N ILE A 257 22.61 23.28 3.58
CA ILE A 257 22.96 22.14 4.42
C ILE A 257 23.99 22.53 5.46
N ALA A 258 23.77 22.09 6.70
CA ALA A 258 24.70 22.25 7.80
C ALA A 258 25.50 20.96 7.98
N VAL A 259 26.83 21.07 8.02
CA VAL A 259 27.73 19.93 8.10
C VAL A 259 28.69 20.03 9.27
N VAL A 260 28.94 18.91 9.94
CA VAL A 260 29.91 18.77 11.03
C VAL A 260 30.87 17.64 10.71
N SER A 261 32.11 17.72 11.19
CA SER A 261 33.06 16.60 11.12
C SER A 261 33.35 16.08 12.52
N TYR A 262 33.45 14.75 12.63
CA TYR A 262 33.87 14.04 13.83
C TYR A 262 35.32 13.56 13.77
N ALA A 263 36.01 13.80 12.65
CA ALA A 263 37.38 13.37 12.42
C ALA A 263 38.34 14.56 12.48
N ASP A 264 39.40 14.42 13.29
CA ASP A 264 40.43 15.44 13.39
C ASP A 264 41.13 15.66 12.04
N GLY A 265 41.21 16.92 11.62
CA GLY A 265 41.87 17.31 10.37
C GLY A 265 41.02 17.19 9.11
N VAL A 266 39.74 16.79 9.22
CA VAL A 266 38.79 16.78 8.10
C VAL A 266 37.96 18.05 8.12
N ASP A 267 38.05 18.86 7.05
CA ASP A 267 37.16 20.01 6.86
C ASP A 267 35.81 19.53 6.26
N PRO A 268 34.68 19.63 7.00
CA PRO A 268 33.40 19.12 6.51
C PRO A 268 32.89 19.88 5.28
N VAL A 269 33.18 21.18 5.17
CA VAL A 269 32.75 21.98 4.01
C VAL A 269 33.59 21.59 2.78
N GLY A 270 34.91 21.56 2.93
CA GLY A 270 35.83 21.13 1.88
C GLY A 270 35.55 19.71 1.37
N ALA A 271 35.24 18.78 2.27
CA ALA A 271 34.85 17.41 1.91
C ALA A 271 33.58 17.38 1.03
N CYS A 272 32.56 18.14 1.40
CA CYS A 272 31.29 18.19 0.64
C CYS A 272 31.41 18.94 -0.70
N VAL A 273 32.24 19.98 -0.76
CA VAL A 273 32.48 20.74 -2.00
C VAL A 273 33.33 19.92 -2.98
N GLY A 274 34.38 19.28 -2.50
CA GLY A 274 35.34 18.51 -3.30
C GLY A 274 36.25 19.39 -4.18
N PRO A 275 37.20 18.78 -4.91
CA PRO A 275 38.16 19.50 -5.73
C PRO A 275 37.48 20.41 -6.76
N ARG A 276 37.71 21.72 -6.67
CA ARG A 276 37.06 22.74 -7.52
C ARG A 276 35.53 22.61 -7.54
N GLY A 277 34.92 22.22 -6.43
CA GLY A 277 33.47 22.07 -6.32
C GLY A 277 32.89 20.91 -7.14
N SER A 278 33.67 19.86 -7.45
CA SER A 278 33.20 18.77 -8.30
C SER A 278 32.03 18.01 -7.67
N ARG A 279 32.12 17.66 -6.38
CA ARG A 279 31.14 16.83 -5.66
C ARG A 279 29.80 17.54 -5.54
N VAL A 280 29.80 18.76 -4.99
CA VAL A 280 28.57 19.57 -4.92
C VAL A 280 27.95 19.83 -6.30
N ARG A 281 28.76 20.02 -7.37
CA ARG A 281 28.23 20.18 -8.73
C ARG A 281 27.54 18.92 -9.26
N MET A 282 28.02 17.73 -8.92
CA MET A 282 27.35 16.47 -9.28
C MET A 282 25.97 16.38 -8.63
N VAL A 283 25.87 16.72 -7.34
CA VAL A 283 24.59 16.76 -6.61
C VAL A 283 23.64 17.83 -7.20
N VAL A 284 24.13 19.05 -7.44
CA VAL A 284 23.36 20.14 -8.09
C VAL A 284 22.84 19.71 -9.46
N SER A 285 23.65 18.98 -10.24
CA SER A 285 23.26 18.47 -11.55
C SER A 285 22.14 17.42 -11.45
N GLU A 286 22.20 16.53 -10.47
CA GLU A 286 21.15 15.52 -10.22
C GLU A 286 19.84 16.18 -9.75
N LEU A 287 19.92 17.27 -9.00
CA LEU A 287 18.78 18.12 -8.61
C LEU A 287 18.40 19.16 -9.68
N ARG A 288 18.89 18.98 -10.92
CA ARG A 288 18.53 19.78 -12.10
C ARG A 288 18.72 21.29 -11.93
N GLY A 289 19.76 21.69 -11.21
CA GLY A 289 20.14 23.09 -11.04
C GLY A 289 19.69 23.74 -9.73
N GLU A 290 19.09 22.99 -8.81
CA GLU A 290 18.87 23.46 -7.43
C GLU A 290 20.21 23.87 -6.79
N LYS A 291 20.32 25.13 -6.36
CA LYS A 291 21.57 25.67 -5.79
C LYS A 291 21.77 25.15 -4.37
N ILE A 292 23.00 24.75 -4.01
CA ILE A 292 23.28 24.24 -2.66
C ILE A 292 24.34 25.11 -1.99
N ASP A 293 23.98 25.68 -0.84
CA ASP A 293 24.93 26.33 0.07
C ASP A 293 25.29 25.35 1.19
N ILE A 294 26.59 25.21 1.47
CA ILE A 294 27.11 24.30 2.50
C ILE A 294 27.72 25.16 3.60
N ILE A 295 27.24 25.00 4.83
CA ILE A 295 27.67 25.80 5.98
C ILE A 295 28.23 24.89 7.08
N PRO A 296 29.30 25.29 7.78
CA PRO A 296 29.77 24.54 8.93
C PRO A 296 28.77 24.71 10.08
N TYR A 297 28.35 23.59 10.67
CA TYR A 297 27.55 23.57 11.88
C TYR A 297 28.34 24.16 13.06
N ASN A 298 27.64 24.82 13.99
CA ASN A 298 28.24 25.34 15.21
C ASN A 298 27.23 25.25 16.36
N ASP A 299 27.68 24.78 17.53
CA ASP A 299 26.81 24.69 18.71
C ASP A 299 26.44 26.06 19.29
N GLU A 300 27.22 27.10 19.01
CA GLU A 300 26.88 28.47 19.40
C GLU A 300 25.86 29.06 18.40
N PRO A 301 24.59 29.29 18.80
CA PRO A 301 23.54 29.67 17.86
C PRO A 301 23.85 30.98 17.12
N ALA A 302 24.49 31.94 17.79
CA ALA A 302 24.87 33.21 17.17
C ALA A 302 25.84 33.02 16.00
N ARG A 303 26.82 32.10 16.12
CA ARG A 303 27.77 31.79 15.06
C ARG A 303 27.15 30.99 13.93
N PHE A 304 26.21 30.10 14.27
CA PHE A 304 25.50 29.29 13.29
C PHE A 304 24.55 30.16 12.45
N VAL A 305 23.74 31.00 13.09
CA VAL A 305 22.80 31.93 12.42
C VAL A 305 23.53 32.94 11.54
N ALA A 306 24.71 33.43 11.94
CA ALA A 306 25.49 34.35 11.12
C ALA A 306 25.95 33.75 9.79
N LYS A 307 26.01 32.41 9.68
CA LYS A 307 26.40 31.69 8.47
C LYS A 307 25.22 31.07 7.72
N ALA A 308 24.04 31.00 8.34
CA ALA A 308 22.83 30.40 7.77
C ALA A 308 22.24 31.24 6.63
#